data_AF-A0A4Y2IHP5-F1
#
_entry.id   AF-A0A4Y2IHP5-F1
#
_cell.length_a   1.000
_cell.length_b   1.000
_cell.length_c   1.000
_cell.angle_alpha   90.00
_cell.angle_beta   90.00
_cell.angle_gamma   90.00
#
_symmetry.space_group_name_H-M   'P 1'
#
loop_
_entity.id
_entity.type
_entity.pdbx_description
1 polymer ?
#
loop_
_entity_poly.entity_id
_entity_poly.type
_entity_poly.pdbx_seq_one_letter_code
_entity_poly.pdbx_strand_id
1 'polypeptide(L)'
;MNSIQGGVFQQDNARPHTAVVIQHALQSVDILPWPAGSPDLSPIEHVWDIIGRQLQRHPQPALTVPVLTDQVQQPWNCPTN
;
A
#
# COMPACT_ATOMS: atom_id res chain seq x y z
N MET A 1 -5.87 9.06 17.99
CA MET A 1 -5.55 8.13 16.88
C MET A 1 -6.19 6.80 17.23
N ASN A 2 -7.14 6.33 16.42
CA ASN A 2 -7.82 5.06 16.68
C ASN A 2 -6.81 3.93 16.45
N SER A 3 -6.28 3.39 17.54
CA SER A 3 -5.45 2.19 17.48
C SER A 3 -6.33 1.04 17.03
N ILE A 4 -5.93 0.33 15.97
CA ILE A 4 -6.55 -0.94 15.62
C ILE A 4 -6.11 -1.91 16.71
N GLN A 5 -7.00 -2.16 17.67
CA GLN A 5 -6.68 -2.94 18.85
C GLN A 5 -6.26 -4.36 18.42
N GLY A 6 -4.96 -4.68 18.56
CA GLY A 6 -4.38 -5.96 18.14
C GLY A 6 -3.84 -6.02 16.70
N GLY A 7 -3.73 -4.90 15.99
CA GLY A 7 -3.12 -4.85 14.65
C GLY A 7 -1.59 -4.75 14.69
N VAL A 8 -0.91 -5.42 13.77
CA VAL A 8 0.54 -5.28 13.52
C VAL A 8 0.74 -4.52 12.20
N PHE A 9 1.64 -3.54 12.20
CA PHE A 9 1.99 -2.76 11.03
C PHE A 9 3.04 -3.50 10.20
N GLN A 10 2.72 -3.78 8.94
CA GLN A 10 3.67 -4.34 7.98
C GLN A 10 4.17 -3.23 7.06
N GLN A 11 5.49 -3.17 6.87
CA GLN A 11 6.18 -2.34 5.88
C GLN A 11 7.39 -3.11 5.34
N ASP A 12 7.91 -2.70 4.19
CA ASP A 12 9.19 -3.21 3.71
C ASP A 12 10.37 -2.57 4.47
N ASN A 13 11.59 -3.11 4.25
CA ASN A 13 12.81 -2.60 4.88
C ASN A 13 13.55 -1.58 3.98
N ALA A 14 12.88 -0.83 3.11
CA ALA A 14 13.57 0.17 2.31
C ALA A 14 14.18 1.24 3.21
N ARG A 15 15.30 1.82 2.77
CA ARG A 15 16.10 2.77 3.59
C ARG A 15 15.30 3.93 4.22
N PRO A 16 14.29 4.53 3.56
CA PRO A 16 13.45 5.55 4.19
C PRO A 16 12.67 5.02 5.40
N HIS A 17 12.17 3.79 5.32
CA HIS A 17 11.36 3.13 6.37
C HIS A 17 12.19 2.71 7.58
N THR A 18 13.48 2.45 7.39
CA THR A 18 14.40 2.09 8.48
C THR A 18 15.13 3.30 9.06
N ALA A 19 14.85 4.54 8.60
CA ALA A 19 15.50 5.74 9.12
C ALA A 19 15.16 5.96 10.60
N VAL A 20 16.10 6.51 11.37
CA VAL A 20 15.94 6.74 12.83
C VAL A 20 14.68 7.54 13.16
N VAL A 21 14.39 8.56 12.35
CA VAL A 21 13.17 9.38 12.51
C VAL A 21 11.89 8.56 12.39
N ILE A 22 11.87 7.59 11.47
CA ILE A 22 10.72 6.69 11.27
C ILE A 22 10.64 5.67 12.41
N GLN A 23 11.76 5.08 12.81
CA GLN A 23 11.80 4.17 13.97
C GLN A 23 11.27 4.84 15.25
N HIS A 24 11.66 6.10 15.49
CA HIS A 24 11.16 6.87 16.63
C HIS A 24 9.67 7.19 16.50
N ALA A 25 9.18 7.53 15.30
CA ALA A 25 7.76 7.78 15.05
C ALA A 25 6.89 6.53 15.25
N LEU A 26 7.44 5.34 15.00
CA LEU A 26 6.74 4.06 15.11
C LEU A 26 7.05 3.30 16.41
N GLN A 27 7.68 3.93 17.41
CA GLN A 27 8.12 3.26 18.64
C GLN A 27 6.99 2.59 19.45
N SER A 28 5.75 3.06 19.30
CA SER A 28 4.55 2.51 19.96
C SER A 28 3.67 1.69 19.03
N VAL A 29 4.17 1.32 17.85
CA VAL A 29 3.47 0.53 16.85
C VAL A 29 4.17 -0.82 16.77
N ASP A 30 3.41 -1.91 16.86
CA ASP A 30 3.96 -3.25 16.62
C ASP A 30 4.30 -3.39 15.14
N ILE A 31 5.57 -3.59 14.81
CA ILE A 31 6.04 -3.76 13.43
C ILE A 31 6.27 -5.25 13.15
N LEU A 32 5.75 -5.74 12.03
CA LEU A 32 6.01 -7.09 11.55
C LEU A 32 7.44 -7.18 10.98
N PRO A 33 8.31 -8.08 11.47
CA PRO A 33 9.60 -8.32 10.84
C PRO A 33 9.39 -8.82 9.41
N TRP A 34 10.00 -8.14 8.44
CA TRP A 34 9.83 -8.46 7.02
C TRP A 34 11.14 -8.95 6.39
N PRO A 35 11.14 -10.02 5.57
CA PRO A 35 12.32 -10.42 4.81
C PRO A 35 12.62 -9.42 3.67
N ALA A 36 13.90 -9.17 3.41
CA ALA A 36 14.31 -8.30 2.30
C ALA A 36 14.05 -8.97 0.96
N GLY A 37 13.54 -8.20 -0.02
CA GLY A 37 13.32 -8.70 -1.37
C GLY A 37 12.15 -9.67 -1.52
N SER A 38 11.16 -9.61 -0.63
CA SER A 38 9.96 -10.46 -0.66
C SER A 38 8.69 -9.66 -0.94
N PRO A 39 8.51 -9.12 -2.17
CA PRO A 39 7.29 -8.43 -2.55
C PRO A 39 6.11 -9.42 -2.67
N ASP A 40 6.38 -10.68 -3.01
CA ASP A 40 5.41 -11.77 -3.14
C ASP A 40 4.61 -12.05 -1.86
N LEU A 41 5.23 -11.77 -0.71
CA LEU A 41 4.57 -11.94 0.59
C LEU A 41 3.65 -10.78 0.95
N SER A 42 3.76 -9.63 0.26
CA SER A 42 3.15 -8.37 0.66
C SER A 42 1.69 -8.26 0.17
N PRO A 43 0.69 -8.22 1.06
CA PRO A 43 -0.72 -8.16 0.63
C PRO A 43 -1.05 -6.92 -0.22
N ILE A 44 -0.34 -5.81 0.00
CA ILE A 44 -0.55 -4.58 -0.76
C ILE A 44 -0.14 -4.74 -2.24
N GLU A 45 0.82 -5.61 -2.56
CA GLU A 45 1.19 -5.91 -3.95
C GLU A 45 0.04 -6.58 -4.69
N HIS A 46 -0.69 -7.48 -4.02
CA HIS A 46 -1.87 -8.11 -4.61
C HIS A 46 -3.00 -7.09 -4.88
N VAL A 47 -3.22 -6.16 -3.96
CA VAL A 47 -4.20 -5.06 -4.15
C VAL A 47 -3.78 -4.18 -5.34
N TRP A 48 -2.50 -3.83 -5.45
CA TRP A 48 -1.99 -3.05 -6.58
C TRP A 48 -2.13 -3.78 -7.92
N ASP A 49 -1.93 -5.10 -7.95
CA ASP A 49 -2.11 -5.93 -9.13
C ASP A 49 -3.59 -5.96 -9.60
N ILE A 50 -4.55 -6.04 -8.67
CA ILE A 50 -5.99 -5.90 -8.98
C ILE A 50 -6.26 -4.52 -9.59
N ILE A 51 -5.84 -3.46 -8.91
CA ILE A 51 -6.04 -2.07 -9.36
C ILE A 51 -5.41 -1.85 -10.74
N GLY A 52 -4.17 -2.30 -10.94
CA GLY A 52 -3.44 -2.19 -12.19
C GLY A 52 -4.15 -2.87 -13.35
N ARG A 53 -4.71 -4.08 -13.14
CA ARG A 53 -5.54 -4.76 -14.15
C ARG A 53 -6.81 -4.00 -14.48
N GLN A 54 -7.45 -3.36 -13.50
CA GLN A 54 -8.65 -2.56 -13.74
C GLN A 54 -8.31 -1.29 -14.54
N LEU A 55 -7.20 -0.62 -14.22
CA LEU A 55 -6.71 0.52 -15.00
C LEU A 55 -6.35 0.13 -16.44
N GLN A 56 -5.70 -1.00 -16.65
CA GLN A 56 -5.37 -1.48 -18.01
C GLN A 56 -6.61 -1.77 -18.87
N ARG A 57 -7.71 -2.19 -18.24
CA ARG A 57 -9.01 -2.43 -18.90
C ARG A 57 -9.88 -1.18 -19.00
N HIS A 58 -9.46 -0.08 -18.39
CA HIS A 58 -10.25 1.14 -18.33
C HIS A 58 -10.38 1.72 -19.75
N PRO A 59 -11.60 2.08 -20.20
CA PRO A 59 -11.84 2.48 -21.59
C PRO A 59 -11.16 3.81 -21.96
N GLN A 60 -10.87 4.64 -20.95
CA GLN A 60 -10.24 5.95 -21.14
C GLN A 60 -8.87 5.98 -20.46
N PRO A 61 -7.78 6.29 -21.19
CA PRO A 61 -6.46 6.40 -20.59
C PRO A 61 -6.37 7.60 -19.66
N ALA A 62 -5.63 7.46 -18.55
CA ALA A 62 -5.33 8.57 -17.66
C ALA A 62 -4.23 9.46 -18.24
N LEU A 63 -4.61 10.60 -18.82
CA LEU A 63 -3.67 11.56 -19.42
C LEU A 63 -3.19 12.64 -18.45
N THR A 64 -3.80 12.74 -17.27
CA THR A 64 -3.46 13.72 -16.24
C THR A 64 -3.48 13.07 -14.85
N VAL A 65 -2.73 13.65 -13.92
CA VAL A 65 -2.69 13.18 -12.52
C VAL A 65 -4.09 13.15 -11.88
N PRO A 66 -4.96 14.17 -12.03
CA PRO A 66 -6.32 14.10 -11.48
C PRO A 66 -7.15 12.93 -12.03
N VAL A 67 -7.07 12.67 -13.34
CA VAL A 67 -7.79 11.54 -13.95
C VAL A 67 -7.25 10.21 -13.45
N LEU A 68 -5.93 10.08 -13.30
CA LEU A 68 -5.31 8.88 -12.74
C LEU A 68 -5.75 8.65 -11.29
N THR A 69 -5.76 9.71 -10.48
CA THR A 69 -6.20 9.64 -9.07
C THR A 69 -7.63 9.11 -8.97
N ASP A 70 -8.57 9.66 -9.74
CA ASP A 70 -9.95 9.20 -9.77
C ASP A 70 -10.06 7.72 -10.19
N GLN A 71 -9.34 7.34 -11.24
CA GLN A 71 -9.35 5.96 -11.75
C GLN A 71 -8.75 4.95 -10.78
N VAL A 72 -7.79 5.35 -9.93
CA VAL A 72 -7.23 4.50 -8.86
C VAL A 72 -8.13 4.47 -7.63
N GLN A 73 -8.78 5.58 -7.27
CA GLN A 73 -9.63 5.64 -6.07
C GLN A 73 -10.88 4.78 -6.16
N GLN A 74 -11.47 4.65 -7.35
CA GLN A 74 -12.66 3.80 -7.56
C GLN A 74 -12.41 2.33 -7.16
N PRO A 75 -11.43 1.61 -7.73
CA PRO A 75 -11.15 0.22 -7.34
C PRO A 75 -10.58 0.10 -5.93
N TRP A 76 -9.92 1.14 -5.42
CA TRP A 76 -9.45 1.17 -4.02
C TRP A 76 -10.61 1.17 -3.01
N ASN A 77 -11.65 1.96 -3.27
CA ASN A 77 -12.81 2.10 -2.36
C ASN A 77 -13.83 0.95 -2.50
N CYS A 78 -13.85 0.29 -3.66
CA CYS A 78 -14.72 -0.85 -3.94
C CYS A 78 -13.91 -1.95 -4.63
N PRO A 79 -13.09 -2.70 -3.87
CA PRO A 79 -12.38 -3.84 -4.43
C PRO A 79 -13.42 -4.88 -4.84
N THR A 80 -13.72 -4.97 -6.14
CA THR A 80 -14.55 -6.02 -6.70
C THR A 80 -13.81 -7.35 -6.61
N ASN A 81 -14.46 -8.33 -5.98
CA ASN A 81 -13.99 -9.71 -5.81
C ASN A 81 -13.90 -10.44 -7.16
#